data_AF-A0A6J7V0V3-F1
#
_entry.id   AF-A0A6J7V0V3-F1
#
_cell.length_a   1.000
_cell.length_b   1.000
_cell.length_c   1.000
_cell.angle_alpha   90.00
_cell.angle_beta   90.00
_cell.angle_gamma   90.00
#
_symmetry.space_group_name_H-M   'P 1'
#
loop_
_entity.id
_entity.type
_entity.pdbx_description
1 polymer ?
#
loop_
_entity_poly.entity_id
_entity_poly.type
_entity_poly.pdbx_seq_one_letter_code
_entity_poly.pdbx_strand_id
1 'polypeptide(L)'
;MTISIGVICLIVGALIGFLIARVRSAGAQAQLSAAKGSITTLEKQIATMQSAQTETTRVTAELEAMKKSVETLASQAREADRSRIAAEQDIRKDLTNMAVTNKSLLDETTKIAGALSSSQTRGKFGEAQLEQLLENAGLIEGEHFTRQKSISDNDEKIGIPDVSISLPGSSVLFIDSKFPFERILDAFEEKDADRREALIVEHAKDLLKHVDALAKRGYADKDSSPNFVVLFAPFESILTEALRVDSRLLEKAFSKGVTIATPTTMMALLRTVGYIFSRNRLAESATEIQELAGTFLKNVASLHSKIVTVGDRLKSTLKAYNEMIPTAESTVLSPAKKIMNLGVSGSALKGFPEVSENVRSLKSNLALDAPDEIIDVDDDEEE
;
A
#
# COMPACT_ATOMS: atom_id res chain seq x y z
N MET A 1 58.93 -91.64 -40.40
CA MET A 1 58.14 -91.35 -39.17
C MET A 1 58.32 -89.92 -38.64
N THR A 2 59.00 -89.01 -39.36
CA THR A 2 59.31 -87.65 -38.89
C THR A 2 58.41 -86.55 -39.48
N ILE A 3 57.79 -86.78 -40.66
CA ILE A 3 56.96 -85.77 -41.35
C ILE A 3 55.55 -85.64 -40.72
N SER A 4 54.99 -86.72 -40.17
CA SER A 4 53.63 -86.71 -39.59
C SER A 4 53.53 -85.95 -38.26
N ILE A 5 54.63 -85.84 -37.50
CA ILE A 5 54.64 -85.14 -36.20
C ILE A 5 54.63 -83.62 -36.40
N GLY A 6 55.30 -83.12 -37.45
CA GLY A 6 55.35 -81.68 -37.75
C GLY A 6 53.99 -81.08 -38.13
N VAL A 7 53.18 -81.82 -38.88
CA VAL A 7 51.84 -81.35 -39.32
C VAL A 7 50.86 -81.28 -38.16
N ILE A 8 50.91 -82.24 -37.24
CA ILE A 8 50.05 -82.25 -36.04
C ILE A 8 50.39 -81.08 -35.11
N CYS A 9 51.69 -80.79 -34.90
CA CYS A 9 52.11 -79.63 -34.11
C CYS A 9 51.65 -78.30 -34.72
N LEU A 10 51.62 -78.17 -36.05
CA LEU A 10 51.20 -76.95 -36.73
C LEU A 10 49.69 -76.72 -36.60
N ILE A 11 48.87 -77.78 -36.73
CA ILE A 11 47.42 -77.70 -36.56
C ILE A 11 47.05 -77.38 -35.11
N VAL A 12 47.73 -78.01 -34.14
CA VAL A 12 47.52 -77.71 -32.71
C VAL A 12 47.96 -76.28 -32.38
N GLY A 13 49.08 -75.82 -32.92
CA GLY A 13 49.54 -74.44 -32.76
C GLY A 13 48.57 -73.42 -33.35
N ALA A 14 48.01 -73.69 -34.53
CA ALA A 14 47.01 -72.82 -35.17
C ALA A 14 45.68 -72.79 -34.39
N LEU A 15 45.22 -73.93 -33.87
CA LEU A 15 44.02 -74.01 -33.04
C LEU A 15 44.18 -73.26 -31.72
N ILE A 16 45.32 -73.43 -31.04
CA ILE A 16 45.63 -72.71 -29.79
C ILE A 16 45.76 -71.21 -30.07
N GLY A 17 46.44 -70.83 -31.16
CA GLY A 17 46.57 -69.42 -31.58
C GLY A 17 45.23 -68.77 -31.87
N PHE A 18 44.33 -69.47 -32.57
CA PHE A 18 42.98 -69.00 -32.87
C PHE A 18 42.12 -68.86 -31.60
N LEU A 19 42.24 -69.80 -30.65
CA LEU A 19 41.50 -69.76 -29.39
C LEU A 19 41.97 -68.59 -28.50
N ILE A 20 43.29 -68.36 -28.41
CA ILE A 20 43.86 -67.22 -27.67
C ILE A 20 43.47 -65.89 -28.31
N ALA A 21 43.50 -65.79 -29.64
CA ALA A 21 43.07 -64.59 -30.36
C ALA A 21 41.59 -64.26 -30.12
N ARG A 22 40.73 -65.28 -30.08
CA ARG A 22 39.29 -65.13 -29.84
C ARG A 22 38.96 -64.75 -28.39
N VAL A 23 39.72 -65.26 -27.42
CA VAL A 23 39.57 -64.87 -26.00
C VAL A 23 40.09 -63.44 -25.77
N ARG A 24 41.19 -63.04 -26.42
CA ARG A 24 41.70 -61.65 -26.34
C ARG A 24 40.77 -60.63 -27.00
N SER A 25 40.18 -60.93 -28.15
CA SER A 25 39.25 -60.01 -28.82
C SER A 25 37.92 -59.86 -28.06
N ALA A 26 37.43 -60.93 -27.43
CA ALA A 26 36.28 -60.87 -26.52
C ALA A 26 36.57 -60.03 -25.27
N GLY A 27 37.77 -60.16 -24.68
CA GLY A 27 38.20 -59.36 -23.53
C GLY A 27 38.35 -57.87 -23.85
N ALA A 28 38.90 -57.52 -25.02
CA ALA A 28 39.07 -56.14 -25.46
C ALA A 28 37.72 -55.45 -25.75
N GLN A 29 36.76 -56.16 -26.34
CA GLN A 29 35.42 -55.64 -26.61
C GLN A 29 34.62 -55.42 -25.31
N ALA A 30 34.79 -56.29 -24.31
CA ALA A 30 34.16 -56.17 -22.99
C ALA A 30 34.71 -54.97 -22.19
N GLN A 31 36.01 -54.71 -22.25
CA GLN A 31 36.62 -53.55 -21.58
C GLN A 31 36.21 -52.22 -22.24
N LEU A 32 36.08 -52.17 -23.57
CA LEU A 32 35.66 -50.97 -24.28
C LEU A 32 34.19 -50.61 -24.02
N SER A 33 33.32 -51.62 -23.88
CA SER A 33 31.91 -51.42 -23.55
C SER A 33 31.69 -51.05 -22.08
N ALA A 34 32.48 -51.62 -21.16
CA ALA A 34 32.50 -51.19 -19.76
C ALA A 34 32.99 -49.73 -19.61
N ALA A 35 34.08 -49.35 -20.29
CA ALA A 35 34.61 -47.98 -20.26
C ALA A 35 33.63 -46.95 -20.83
N LYS A 36 32.91 -47.29 -21.91
CA LYS A 36 31.87 -46.42 -22.48
C LYS A 36 30.64 -46.29 -21.57
N GLY A 37 30.26 -47.37 -20.88
CA GLY A 37 29.17 -47.34 -19.89
C GLY A 37 29.48 -46.42 -18.70
N SER A 38 30.73 -46.42 -18.23
CA SER A 38 31.17 -45.52 -17.15
C SER A 38 31.14 -44.05 -17.55
N ILE A 39 31.54 -43.73 -18.80
CA ILE A 39 31.57 -42.35 -19.30
C ILE A 39 30.15 -41.78 -19.42
N THR A 40 29.20 -42.55 -19.96
CA THR A 40 27.81 -42.09 -20.11
C THR A 40 27.11 -41.91 -18.76
N THR A 41 27.44 -42.73 -17.75
CA THR A 41 26.94 -42.53 -16.38
C THR A 41 27.52 -41.28 -15.72
N LEU A 42 28.79 -40.96 -15.96
CA LEU A 42 29.42 -39.74 -15.45
C LEU A 42 28.84 -38.47 -16.12
N GLU A 43 28.61 -38.49 -17.42
CA GLU A 43 27.96 -37.38 -18.14
C GLU A 43 26.54 -37.12 -17.63
N LYS A 44 25.75 -38.18 -17.39
CA LYS A 44 24.41 -38.06 -16.78
C LYS A 44 24.49 -37.46 -15.37
N GLN A 45 25.46 -37.88 -14.54
CA GLN A 45 25.64 -37.34 -13.20
C GLN A 45 26.04 -35.84 -13.21
N ILE A 46 26.95 -35.44 -14.10
CA ILE A 46 27.37 -34.03 -14.24
C ILE A 46 26.19 -33.15 -14.70
N ALA A 47 25.39 -33.61 -15.66
CA ALA A 47 24.20 -32.88 -16.12
C ALA A 47 23.12 -32.74 -15.02
N THR A 48 22.91 -33.79 -14.21
CA THR A 48 21.99 -33.71 -13.06
C THR A 48 22.50 -32.81 -11.95
N MET A 49 23.81 -32.77 -11.68
CA MET A 49 24.38 -31.86 -10.69
C MET A 49 24.33 -30.41 -11.15
N GLN A 50 24.66 -30.14 -12.41
CA GLN A 50 24.56 -28.77 -12.96
C GLN A 50 23.13 -28.25 -12.91
N SER A 51 22.14 -29.04 -13.33
CA SER A 51 20.71 -28.63 -13.32
C SER A 51 20.08 -28.56 -11.93
N ALA A 52 20.61 -29.26 -10.93
CA ALA A 52 20.26 -29.07 -9.52
C ALA A 52 20.85 -27.75 -8.99
N GLN A 53 22.10 -27.43 -9.36
CA GLN A 53 22.79 -26.22 -8.93
C GLN A 53 22.18 -24.94 -9.52
N THR A 54 21.74 -24.96 -10.78
CA THR A 54 21.05 -23.80 -11.43
C THR A 54 19.68 -23.51 -10.82
N GLU A 55 19.00 -24.52 -10.28
CA GLU A 55 17.71 -24.32 -9.61
C GLU A 55 17.87 -23.81 -8.18
N THR A 56 18.82 -24.35 -7.42
CA THR A 56 19.11 -23.81 -6.09
C THR A 56 19.55 -22.35 -6.17
N THR A 57 20.35 -21.97 -7.17
CA THR A 57 20.76 -20.57 -7.37
C THR A 57 19.60 -19.65 -7.76
N ARG A 58 18.60 -20.14 -8.52
CA ARG A 58 17.39 -19.37 -8.84
C ARG A 58 16.50 -19.15 -7.61
N VAL A 59 16.25 -20.19 -6.83
CA VAL A 59 15.44 -20.08 -5.60
C VAL A 59 16.13 -19.19 -4.56
N THR A 60 17.46 -19.28 -4.41
CA THR A 60 18.20 -18.34 -3.54
C THR A 60 18.16 -16.92 -4.07
N ALA A 61 18.15 -16.71 -5.39
CA ALA A 61 18.03 -15.37 -5.98
C ALA A 61 16.63 -14.77 -5.77
N GLU A 62 15.57 -15.58 -5.84
CA GLU A 62 14.20 -15.16 -5.53
C GLU A 62 14.01 -14.87 -4.03
N LEU A 63 14.61 -15.67 -3.14
CA LEU A 63 14.63 -15.41 -1.69
C LEU A 63 15.43 -14.15 -1.34
N GLU A 64 16.57 -13.90 -1.98
CA GLU A 64 17.33 -12.66 -1.84
C GLU A 64 16.54 -11.45 -2.35
N ALA A 65 15.82 -11.58 -3.46
CA ALA A 65 14.93 -10.52 -3.97
C ALA A 65 13.75 -10.23 -3.01
N MET A 66 13.22 -11.25 -2.36
CA MET A 66 12.16 -11.13 -1.35
C MET A 66 12.68 -10.48 -0.07
N LYS A 67 13.85 -10.92 0.43
CA LYS A 67 14.53 -10.31 1.57
C LYS A 67 14.82 -8.83 1.32
N LYS A 68 15.31 -8.49 0.12
CA LYS A 68 15.55 -7.11 -0.30
C LYS A 68 14.26 -6.28 -0.38
N SER A 69 13.16 -6.87 -0.84
CA SER A 69 11.85 -6.20 -0.84
C SER A 69 11.34 -5.93 0.57
N VAL A 70 11.48 -6.88 1.49
CA VAL A 70 11.10 -6.71 2.91
C VAL A 70 11.98 -5.67 3.59
N GLU A 71 13.29 -5.66 3.35
CA GLU A 71 14.21 -4.63 3.85
C GLU A 71 13.86 -3.23 3.31
N THR A 72 13.48 -3.15 2.02
CA THR A 72 13.04 -1.89 1.40
C THR A 72 11.73 -1.40 2.01
N LEU A 73 10.76 -2.29 2.22
CA LEU A 73 9.48 -1.97 2.84
C LEU A 73 9.67 -1.51 4.30
N ALA A 74 10.53 -2.19 5.05
CA ALA A 74 10.86 -1.81 6.42
C ALA A 74 11.59 -0.45 6.49
N SER A 75 12.44 -0.15 5.51
CA SER A 75 13.08 1.16 5.40
C SER A 75 12.07 2.27 5.10
N GLN A 76 11.18 2.03 4.13
CA GLN A 76 10.11 2.97 3.77
C GLN A 76 9.15 3.22 4.93
N ALA A 77 8.79 2.18 5.70
CA ALA A 77 7.95 2.32 6.89
C ALA A 77 8.63 3.17 7.97
N ARG A 78 9.92 2.95 8.24
CA ARG A 78 10.70 3.76 9.20
C ARG A 78 10.85 5.21 8.76
N GLU A 79 11.00 5.44 7.45
CA GLU A 79 11.11 6.78 6.88
C GLU A 79 9.77 7.52 6.92
N ALA A 80 8.66 6.82 6.65
CA ALA A 80 7.31 7.35 6.85
C ALA A 80 7.04 7.69 8.32
N ASP A 81 7.44 6.84 9.27
CA ASP A 81 7.30 7.11 10.70
C ASP A 81 8.12 8.33 11.14
N ARG A 82 9.37 8.45 10.66
CA ARG A 82 10.20 9.64 10.92
C ARG A 82 9.60 10.91 10.33
N SER A 83 9.09 10.83 9.10
CA SER A 83 8.41 11.95 8.44
C SER A 83 7.16 12.39 9.22
N ARG A 84 6.37 11.42 9.71
CA ARG A 84 5.21 11.68 10.59
C ARG A 84 5.63 12.40 11.86
N ILE A 85 6.63 11.91 12.58
CA ILE A 85 7.12 12.51 13.83
C ILE A 85 7.68 13.92 13.58
N ALA A 86 8.40 14.14 12.48
CA ALA A 86 8.91 15.46 12.11
C ALA A 86 7.77 16.44 11.83
N ALA A 87 6.76 16.02 11.06
CA ALA A 87 5.57 16.82 10.80
C ALA A 87 4.81 17.17 12.09
N GLU A 88 4.65 16.23 13.03
CA GLU A 88 4.04 16.47 14.34
C GLU A 88 4.83 17.48 15.19
N GLN A 89 6.16 17.42 15.13
CA GLN A 89 7.02 18.39 15.84
C GLN A 89 6.91 19.79 15.25
N ASP A 90 6.86 19.91 13.92
CA ASP A 90 6.71 21.20 13.24
C ASP A 90 5.31 21.78 13.49
N ILE A 91 4.27 20.94 13.49
CA ILE A 91 2.91 21.31 13.91
C ILE A 91 2.90 21.92 15.32
N ARG A 92 3.56 21.28 16.29
CA ARG A 92 3.65 21.78 17.67
C ARG A 92 4.41 23.10 17.76
N LYS A 93 5.49 23.24 16.99
CA LYS A 93 6.25 24.50 16.91
C LYS A 93 5.39 25.61 16.31
N ASP A 94 4.70 25.36 15.20
CA ASP A 94 3.82 26.34 14.57
C ASP A 94 2.71 26.79 15.51
N LEU A 95 2.07 25.85 16.22
CA LEU A 95 1.02 26.18 17.18
C LEU A 95 1.55 27.05 18.33
N THR A 96 2.74 26.71 18.83
CA THR A 96 3.40 27.49 19.89
C THR A 96 3.81 28.87 19.38
N ASN A 97 4.37 28.95 18.17
CA ASN A 97 4.76 30.19 17.54
C ASN A 97 3.56 31.08 17.22
N MET A 98 2.44 30.50 16.78
CA MET A 98 1.18 31.23 16.58
C MET A 98 0.62 31.74 17.90
N ALA A 99 0.61 30.92 18.95
CA ALA A 99 0.16 31.36 20.28
C ALA A 99 1.03 32.51 20.83
N VAL A 100 2.36 32.43 20.66
CA VAL A 100 3.31 33.49 21.06
C VAL A 100 3.14 34.74 20.19
N THR A 101 3.03 34.59 18.88
CA THR A 101 2.83 35.70 17.93
C THR A 101 1.49 36.39 18.19
N ASN A 102 0.40 35.65 18.40
CA ASN A 102 -0.90 36.22 18.76
C ASN A 102 -0.87 36.95 20.10
N LYS A 103 -0.11 36.44 21.08
CA LYS A 103 0.09 37.13 22.36
C LYS A 103 0.93 38.42 22.21
N SER A 104 1.87 38.47 21.27
CA SER A 104 2.69 39.66 20.99
C SER A 104 1.97 40.70 20.11
N LEU A 105 1.13 40.27 19.16
CA LEU A 105 0.26 41.14 18.36
C LEU A 105 -0.74 41.91 19.22
N LEU A 106 -0.96 41.40 20.44
CA LEU A 106 -1.77 42.01 21.49
C LEU A 106 -1.11 43.25 22.12
N ASP A 107 0.21 43.26 22.32
CA ASP A 107 0.91 44.47 22.78
C ASP A 107 0.89 45.58 21.72
N GLU A 108 0.62 45.22 20.45
CA GLU A 108 0.37 46.12 19.32
C GLU A 108 -1.12 46.35 18.99
N THR A 109 -2.07 45.89 19.81
CA THR A 109 -3.54 45.99 19.57
C THR A 109 -4.00 47.41 19.28
N THR A 110 -3.41 48.43 19.90
CA THR A 110 -3.77 49.83 19.64
C THR A 110 -3.46 50.29 18.21
N LYS A 111 -2.45 49.71 17.55
CA LYS A 111 -2.15 50.00 16.13
C LYS A 111 -3.10 49.27 15.18
N ILE A 112 -3.54 48.07 15.56
CA ILE A 112 -4.44 47.23 14.74
C ILE A 112 -5.90 47.68 14.88
N ALA A 113 -6.36 48.06 16.08
CA ALA A 113 -7.66 48.71 16.28
C ALA A 113 -7.80 49.96 15.39
N GLY A 114 -6.73 50.76 15.29
CA GLY A 114 -6.67 51.91 14.38
C GLY A 114 -6.59 51.55 12.89
N ALA A 115 -5.94 50.43 12.52
CA ALA A 115 -5.84 49.95 11.14
C ALA A 115 -7.15 49.32 10.62
N LEU A 116 -8.02 48.88 11.53
CA LEU A 116 -9.29 48.20 11.26
C LEU A 116 -10.49 49.14 11.43
N SER A 117 -10.33 50.39 10.95
CA SER A 117 -11.23 51.52 11.20
C SER A 117 -12.63 51.37 10.60
N SER A 118 -12.82 50.54 9.57
CA SER A 118 -14.12 50.33 8.92
C SER A 118 -14.65 48.89 9.07
N SER A 119 -15.98 48.74 9.14
CA SER A 119 -16.66 47.43 9.21
C SER A 119 -16.29 46.53 8.03
N GLN A 120 -16.08 47.12 6.85
CA GLN A 120 -15.69 46.39 5.64
C GLN A 120 -14.24 45.88 5.71
N THR A 121 -13.30 46.66 6.26
CA THR A 121 -11.91 46.22 6.44
C THR A 121 -11.81 45.11 7.49
N ARG A 122 -12.65 45.18 8.54
CA ARG A 122 -12.76 44.14 9.57
C ARG A 122 -13.16 42.78 9.00
N GLY A 123 -14.25 42.75 8.22
CA GLY A 123 -14.73 41.51 7.58
C GLY A 123 -13.66 40.88 6.69
N LYS A 124 -13.02 41.67 5.82
CA LYS A 124 -11.96 41.20 4.94
C LYS A 124 -10.74 40.65 5.67
N PHE A 125 -10.37 41.24 6.82
CA PHE A 125 -9.26 40.75 7.63
C PHE A 125 -9.59 39.40 8.27
N GLY A 126 -10.80 39.24 8.83
CA GLY A 126 -11.26 37.98 9.39
C GLY A 126 -11.32 36.87 8.34
N GLU A 127 -11.82 37.18 7.15
CA GLU A 127 -11.86 36.25 6.01
C GLU A 127 -10.46 35.83 5.55
N ALA A 128 -9.54 36.78 5.38
CA ALA A 128 -8.17 36.48 4.96
C ALA A 128 -7.40 35.66 6.01
N GLN A 129 -7.64 35.92 7.30
CA GLN A 129 -7.05 35.13 8.37
C GLN A 129 -7.61 33.71 8.39
N LEU A 130 -8.93 33.54 8.19
CA LEU A 130 -9.56 32.23 8.08
C LEU A 130 -9.01 31.45 6.88
N GLU A 131 -8.83 32.10 5.73
CA GLU A 131 -8.23 31.52 4.54
C GLU A 131 -6.83 30.99 4.80
N GLN A 132 -5.97 31.80 5.43
CA GLN A 132 -4.63 31.38 5.79
C GLN A 132 -4.64 30.18 6.76
N LEU A 133 -5.62 30.10 7.67
CA LEU A 133 -5.78 28.94 8.56
C LEU A 133 -6.19 27.66 7.82
N LEU A 134 -7.10 27.76 6.85
CA LEU A 134 -7.54 26.63 6.02
C LEU A 134 -6.37 26.08 5.20
N GLU A 135 -5.58 26.96 4.57
CA GLU A 135 -4.39 26.58 3.81
C GLU A 135 -3.32 25.93 4.70
N ASN A 136 -3.02 26.54 5.86
CA ASN A 136 -2.04 26.00 6.80
C ASN A 136 -2.46 24.66 7.43
N ALA A 137 -3.77 24.38 7.48
CA ALA A 137 -4.31 23.09 7.89
C ALA A 137 -4.22 22.02 6.78
N GLY A 138 -3.78 22.38 5.58
CA GLY A 138 -3.66 21.48 4.43
C GLY A 138 -4.99 21.16 3.76
N LEU A 139 -6.00 22.00 3.95
CA LEU A 139 -7.31 21.83 3.32
C LEU A 139 -7.28 22.41 1.89
N ILE A 140 -8.01 21.77 0.99
CA ILE A 140 -8.00 22.08 -0.45
C ILE A 140 -9.39 22.59 -0.82
N GLU A 141 -9.45 23.76 -1.44
CA GLU A 141 -10.72 24.34 -1.88
C GLU A 141 -11.33 23.49 -3.02
N GLY A 142 -12.64 23.25 -2.95
CA GLY A 142 -13.39 22.42 -3.89
C GLY A 142 -13.36 20.92 -3.59
N GLU A 143 -12.40 20.46 -2.77
CA GLU A 143 -12.33 19.07 -2.29
C GLU A 143 -12.76 18.97 -0.83
N HIS A 144 -12.08 19.71 0.06
CA HIS A 144 -12.33 19.66 1.51
C HIS A 144 -13.30 20.74 1.96
N PHE A 145 -13.28 21.92 1.34
CA PHE A 145 -14.12 23.05 1.72
C PHE A 145 -14.61 23.85 0.51
N THR A 146 -15.75 24.53 0.68
CA THR A 146 -16.34 25.42 -0.31
C THR A 146 -16.57 26.80 0.29
N ARG A 147 -16.15 27.83 -0.43
CA ARG A 147 -16.41 29.24 -0.09
C ARG A 147 -17.68 29.72 -0.78
N GLN A 148 -18.43 30.56 -0.09
CA GLN A 148 -19.42 31.40 -0.77
C GLN A 148 -18.71 32.61 -1.37
N LYS A 149 -18.71 32.71 -2.71
CA LYS A 149 -18.33 33.96 -3.37
C LYS A 149 -19.36 35.01 -2.99
N SER A 150 -18.92 36.09 -2.34
CA SER A 150 -19.71 37.30 -2.13
C SER A 150 -20.03 37.89 -3.50
N ILE A 151 -21.09 37.42 -4.15
CA ILE A 151 -21.62 38.03 -5.36
C ILE A 151 -22.26 39.33 -4.92
N SER A 152 -21.68 40.42 -5.41
CA SER A 152 -22.15 41.79 -5.34
C SER A 152 -23.62 41.93 -5.75
N ASP A 153 -24.29 42.84 -5.05
CA ASP A 153 -25.56 43.49 -5.34
C ASP A 153 -26.88 42.71 -5.13
N ASN A 154 -27.63 43.26 -4.18
CA ASN A 154 -29.10 43.36 -4.13
C ASN A 154 -29.96 42.20 -3.62
N ASP A 155 -29.37 41.13 -3.10
CA ASP A 155 -30.14 40.16 -2.32
C ASP A 155 -29.29 39.67 -1.16
N GLU A 156 -29.47 40.34 -0.02
CA GLU A 156 -28.98 39.92 1.28
C GLU A 156 -29.64 38.57 1.62
N LYS A 157 -29.15 37.47 1.03
CA LYS A 157 -29.44 36.12 1.51
C LYS A 157 -28.66 35.93 2.81
N ILE A 158 -29.17 36.60 3.83
CA ILE A 158 -28.81 36.53 5.25
C ILE A 158 -29.09 35.10 5.70
N GLY A 159 -28.13 34.19 5.50
CA GLY A 159 -28.34 32.81 5.93
C GLY A 159 -27.35 31.78 5.45
N ILE A 160 -26.25 32.16 4.81
CA ILE A 160 -25.26 31.20 4.30
C ILE A 160 -23.93 31.44 5.01
N PRO A 161 -23.25 30.39 5.52
CA PRO A 161 -21.99 30.56 6.24
C PRO A 161 -20.88 30.96 5.26
N ASP A 162 -19.87 31.64 5.76
CA ASP A 162 -18.78 32.15 4.92
C ASP A 162 -17.95 30.99 4.34
N VAL A 163 -17.76 29.92 5.13
CA VAL A 163 -17.08 28.67 4.71
C VAL A 163 -17.86 27.44 5.17
N SER A 164 -17.92 26.42 4.30
CA SER A 164 -18.43 25.09 4.62
C SER A 164 -17.35 24.04 4.36
N ILE A 165 -17.16 23.12 5.30
CA ILE A 165 -16.17 22.04 5.23
C ILE A 165 -16.90 20.70 5.32
N SER A 166 -16.70 19.83 4.33
CA SER A 166 -17.37 18.53 4.24
C SER A 166 -16.61 17.48 5.01
N LEU A 167 -17.04 17.10 6.20
CA LEU A 167 -16.36 16.11 7.02
C LEU A 167 -16.66 14.68 6.54
N PRO A 168 -15.75 13.71 6.78
CA PRO A 168 -16.04 12.30 6.58
C PRO A 168 -17.24 11.84 7.41
N GLY A 169 -18.06 10.94 6.87
CA GLY A 169 -19.34 10.55 7.48
C GLY A 169 -20.48 11.54 7.21
N SER A 170 -20.41 12.26 6.08
CA SER A 170 -21.45 13.18 5.56
C SER A 170 -21.79 14.39 6.45
N SER A 171 -21.04 14.58 7.55
CA SER A 171 -21.19 15.74 8.44
C SER A 171 -20.64 17.00 7.80
N VAL A 172 -21.19 18.17 8.15
CA VAL A 172 -20.72 19.46 7.60
C VAL A 172 -20.37 20.42 8.73
N LEU A 173 -19.20 21.05 8.61
CA LEU A 173 -18.72 22.09 9.51
C LEU A 173 -18.89 23.45 8.83
N PHE A 174 -19.70 24.31 9.44
CA PHE A 174 -19.97 25.66 8.99
C PHE A 174 -19.18 26.66 9.82
N ILE A 175 -18.55 27.62 9.15
CA ILE A 175 -17.75 28.66 9.79
C ILE A 175 -18.32 30.02 9.40
N ASP A 176 -18.67 30.81 10.41
CA ASP A 176 -19.09 32.21 10.27
C ASP A 176 -17.98 33.11 10.83
N SER A 177 -17.51 34.06 10.02
CA SER A 177 -16.42 34.99 10.37
C SER A 177 -16.93 36.36 10.85
N LYS A 178 -18.24 36.57 10.94
CA LYS A 178 -18.87 37.86 11.24
C LYS A 178 -19.01 38.08 12.74
N PHE A 179 -17.87 38.22 13.39
CA PHE A 179 -17.80 38.47 14.82
C PHE A 179 -18.16 39.94 15.18
N PRO A 180 -18.87 40.21 16.29
CA PRO A 180 -19.21 41.58 16.71
C PRO A 180 -17.99 42.30 17.33
N PHE A 181 -17.45 43.33 16.65
CA PHE A 181 -16.23 44.05 17.09
C PHE A 181 -16.47 45.41 17.74
N GLU A 182 -17.64 46.03 17.56
CA GLU A 182 -17.80 47.47 17.83
C GLU A 182 -17.54 47.83 19.29
N ARG A 183 -18.19 47.15 20.23
CA ARG A 183 -18.10 47.44 21.66
C ARG A 183 -16.72 47.22 22.25
N ILE A 184 -16.01 46.18 21.80
CA ILE A 184 -14.67 45.88 22.32
C ILE A 184 -13.62 46.86 21.78
N LEU A 185 -13.78 47.35 20.55
CA LEU A 185 -12.90 48.38 20.00
C LEU A 185 -13.11 49.72 20.70
N ASP A 186 -14.37 50.12 20.91
CA ASP A 186 -14.70 51.30 21.70
C ASP A 186 -14.09 51.22 23.11
N ALA A 187 -14.12 50.03 23.73
CA ALA A 187 -13.52 49.80 25.04
C ALA A 187 -11.99 49.99 25.04
N PHE A 188 -11.29 49.64 23.96
CA PHE A 188 -9.84 49.83 23.85
C PHE A 188 -9.45 51.30 23.66
N GLU A 189 -10.30 52.12 23.05
CA GLU A 189 -10.07 53.56 22.88
C GLU A 189 -10.49 54.38 24.11
N GLU A 190 -11.34 53.81 24.97
CA GLU A 190 -11.90 54.47 26.14
C GLU A 190 -10.88 54.60 27.29
N LYS A 191 -10.72 55.85 27.76
CA LYS A 191 -9.75 56.19 28.81
C LYS A 191 -10.34 56.05 30.21
N ASP A 192 -11.65 56.26 30.33
CA ASP A 192 -12.37 56.08 31.57
C ASP A 192 -12.52 54.58 31.89
N ALA A 193 -12.09 54.17 33.07
CA ALA A 193 -12.06 52.75 33.45
C ALA A 193 -13.45 52.15 33.65
N ASP A 194 -14.39 52.92 34.20
CA ASP A 194 -15.75 52.45 34.47
C ASP A 194 -16.54 52.32 33.17
N ARG A 195 -16.35 53.28 32.26
CA ARG A 195 -16.97 53.25 30.93
C ARG A 195 -16.38 52.14 30.05
N ARG A 196 -15.07 51.90 30.14
CA ARG A 196 -14.42 50.77 29.48
C ARG A 196 -15.00 49.43 29.94
N GLU A 197 -15.15 49.23 31.24
CA GLU A 197 -15.71 47.98 31.77
C GLU A 197 -17.18 47.80 31.33
N ALA A 198 -17.97 48.87 31.31
CA ALA A 198 -19.34 48.82 30.80
C ALA A 198 -19.42 48.36 29.32
N LEU A 199 -18.51 48.86 28.47
CA LEU A 199 -18.42 48.46 27.06
C LEU A 199 -18.04 46.98 26.90
N ILE A 200 -17.17 46.45 27.77
CA ILE A 200 -16.78 45.03 27.76
C ILE A 200 -17.97 44.13 28.17
N VAL A 201 -18.79 44.60 29.11
CA VAL A 201 -20.04 43.92 29.48
C VAL A 201 -21.03 43.90 28.31
N GLU A 202 -21.15 44.99 27.56
CA GLU A 202 -21.98 45.05 26.35
C GLU A 202 -21.45 44.13 25.26
N HIS A 203 -20.13 44.10 25.05
CA HIS A 203 -19.46 43.18 24.13
C HIS A 203 -19.80 41.71 24.40
N ALA A 204 -19.70 41.27 25.66
CA ALA A 204 -20.06 39.90 26.04
C ALA A 204 -21.54 39.57 25.73
N LYS A 205 -22.45 40.54 25.95
CA LYS A 205 -23.87 40.39 25.61
C LYS A 205 -24.10 40.32 24.11
N ASP A 206 -23.43 41.15 23.32
CA ASP A 206 -23.59 41.18 21.87
C ASP A 206 -23.03 39.90 21.23
N LEU A 207 -21.94 39.36 21.75
CA LEU A 207 -21.41 38.05 21.37
C LEU A 207 -22.42 36.93 21.64
N LEU A 208 -23.04 36.89 22.82
CA LEU A 208 -24.06 35.89 23.13
C LEU A 208 -25.31 36.05 22.24
N LYS A 209 -25.75 37.27 21.95
CA LYS A 209 -26.86 37.50 20.99
C LYS A 209 -26.50 36.99 19.59
N HIS A 210 -25.25 37.16 19.17
CA HIS A 210 -24.80 36.69 17.88
C HIS A 210 -24.78 35.15 17.81
N VAL A 211 -24.29 34.50 18.87
CA VAL A 211 -24.41 33.05 19.05
C VAL A 211 -25.86 32.59 18.96
N ASP A 212 -26.79 33.30 19.59
CA ASP A 212 -28.22 32.97 19.56
C ASP A 212 -28.82 33.14 18.16
N ALA A 213 -28.38 34.15 17.41
CA ALA A 213 -28.77 34.34 16.03
C ALA A 213 -28.25 33.20 15.15
N LEU A 214 -27.00 32.77 15.32
CA LEU A 214 -26.40 31.64 14.59
C LEU A 214 -27.09 30.31 14.93
N ALA A 215 -27.35 30.05 16.21
CA ALA A 215 -28.06 28.84 16.64
C ALA A 215 -29.47 28.75 16.04
N LYS A 216 -30.20 29.88 15.97
CA LYS A 216 -31.52 29.95 15.33
C LYS A 216 -31.48 29.82 13.82
N ARG A 217 -30.42 30.33 13.18
CA ARG A 217 -30.18 30.13 11.75
C ARG A 217 -29.92 28.67 11.42
N GLY A 218 -29.54 27.88 12.44
CA GLY A 218 -29.51 26.43 12.47
C GLY A 218 -29.54 25.85 11.07
N TYR A 219 -28.36 25.67 10.47
CA TYR A 219 -28.18 24.99 9.19
C TYR A 219 -28.73 23.54 9.17
N ALA A 220 -29.46 23.15 10.21
CA ALA A 220 -30.39 22.05 10.33
C ALA A 220 -31.65 22.29 9.47
N ASP A 221 -31.51 22.14 8.16
CA ASP A 221 -32.53 21.68 7.20
C ASP A 221 -31.82 21.61 5.83
N LYS A 222 -31.55 20.48 5.18
CA LYS A 222 -32.17 19.15 5.12
C LYS A 222 -31.05 18.11 4.86
N ASP A 223 -31.32 16.85 5.18
CA ASP A 223 -30.51 15.66 4.84
C ASP A 223 -29.47 15.20 5.90
N SER A 224 -30.01 14.54 6.93
CA SER A 224 -29.44 13.36 7.64
C SER A 224 -28.06 13.41 8.31
N SER A 225 -27.37 14.55 8.37
CA SER A 225 -25.99 14.60 8.91
C SER A 225 -25.77 15.62 10.04
N PRO A 226 -24.91 15.33 11.03
CA PRO A 226 -24.54 16.28 12.07
C PRO A 226 -23.94 17.57 11.49
N ASN A 227 -24.48 18.71 11.90
CA ASN A 227 -24.00 20.03 11.50
C ASN A 227 -23.30 20.70 12.68
N PHE A 228 -22.03 21.07 12.50
CA PHE A 228 -21.26 21.81 13.49
C PHE A 228 -21.15 23.27 13.05
N VAL A 229 -21.43 24.22 13.94
CA VAL A 229 -21.31 25.65 13.64
C VAL A 229 -20.19 26.26 14.47
N VAL A 230 -19.27 26.94 13.80
CA VAL A 230 -18.16 27.65 14.42
C VAL A 230 -18.30 29.15 14.15
N LEU A 231 -18.33 29.93 15.22
CA LEU A 231 -18.14 31.37 15.17
C LEU A 231 -16.65 31.68 15.31
N PHE A 232 -16.05 32.23 14.27
CA PHE A 232 -14.64 32.58 14.26
C PHE A 232 -14.40 33.97 14.88
N ALA A 233 -13.60 34.00 15.95
CA ALA A 233 -13.15 35.21 16.63
C ALA A 233 -11.68 35.48 16.25
N PRO A 234 -11.35 36.48 15.43
CA PRO A 234 -10.00 36.64 14.85
C PRO A 234 -8.90 37.02 15.85
N PHE A 235 -9.28 37.36 17.10
CA PHE A 235 -8.34 37.72 18.15
C PHE A 235 -8.67 36.99 19.45
N GLU A 236 -7.65 36.36 20.05
CA GLU A 236 -7.74 35.67 21.35
C GLU A 236 -8.17 36.61 22.48
N SER A 237 -7.67 37.86 22.47
CA SER A 237 -7.99 38.86 23.49
C SER A 237 -9.46 39.19 23.54
N ILE A 238 -10.11 39.34 22.40
CA ILE A 238 -11.51 39.73 22.33
C ILE A 238 -12.41 38.66 22.97
N LEU A 239 -12.07 37.39 22.79
CA LEU A 239 -12.74 36.30 23.50
C LEU A 239 -12.39 36.30 24.99
N THR A 240 -11.13 36.53 25.34
CA THR A 240 -10.65 36.56 26.74
C THR A 240 -11.35 37.64 27.56
N GLU A 241 -11.53 38.83 27.01
CA GLU A 241 -12.23 39.95 27.64
C GLU A 241 -13.72 39.62 27.88
N ALA A 242 -14.37 38.98 26.92
CA ALA A 242 -15.75 38.52 27.08
C ALA A 242 -15.88 37.44 28.17
N LEU A 243 -14.90 36.52 28.26
CA LEU A 243 -14.87 35.47 29.27
C LEU A 243 -14.58 35.98 30.68
N ARG A 244 -13.88 37.11 30.81
CA ARG A 244 -13.70 37.78 32.11
C ARG A 244 -15.04 38.22 32.69
N VAL A 245 -15.95 38.72 31.84
CA VAL A 245 -17.29 39.15 32.25
C VAL A 245 -18.24 37.96 32.44
N ASP A 246 -18.23 37.02 31.49
CA ASP A 246 -19.08 35.83 31.51
C ASP A 246 -18.26 34.56 31.31
N SER A 247 -17.79 33.99 32.41
CA SER A 247 -16.97 32.77 32.40
C SER A 247 -17.68 31.54 31.84
N ARG A 248 -19.02 31.56 31.75
CA ARG A 248 -19.83 30.47 31.19
C ARG A 248 -20.22 30.70 29.74
N LEU A 249 -19.68 31.73 29.07
CA LEU A 249 -20.03 32.08 27.70
C LEU A 249 -19.80 30.91 26.73
N LEU A 250 -18.66 30.22 26.83
CA LEU A 250 -18.35 29.06 25.96
C LEU A 250 -19.34 27.91 26.18
N GLU A 251 -19.66 27.61 27.44
CA GLU A 251 -20.65 26.57 27.81
C GLU A 251 -22.04 26.91 27.25
N LYS A 252 -22.46 28.18 27.38
CA LYS A 252 -23.73 28.68 26.83
C LYS A 252 -23.76 28.56 25.31
N ALA A 253 -22.69 28.92 24.62
CA ALA A 253 -22.61 28.80 23.17
C ALA A 253 -22.65 27.33 22.73
N PHE A 254 -21.87 26.47 23.40
CA PHE A 254 -21.81 25.05 23.10
C PHE A 254 -23.17 24.35 23.30
N SER A 255 -23.90 24.70 24.36
CA SER A 255 -25.26 24.18 24.62
C SER A 255 -26.27 24.53 23.52
N LYS A 256 -25.97 25.54 22.70
CA LYS A 256 -26.78 25.97 21.55
C LYS A 256 -26.25 25.45 20.21
N GLY A 257 -25.27 24.56 20.23
CA GLY A 257 -24.67 23.97 19.03
C GLY A 257 -23.70 24.89 18.28
N VAL A 258 -23.23 25.96 18.93
CA VAL A 258 -22.28 26.92 18.34
C VAL A 258 -20.98 26.92 19.14
N THR A 259 -19.85 26.67 18.47
CA THR A 259 -18.53 26.74 19.09
C THR A 259 -17.85 28.05 18.72
N ILE A 260 -17.34 28.79 19.71
CA ILE A 260 -16.54 29.99 19.44
C ILE A 260 -15.08 29.55 19.32
N ALA A 261 -14.46 29.81 18.17
CA ALA A 261 -13.07 29.46 17.91
C ALA A 261 -12.25 30.70 17.56
N THR A 262 -11.11 30.84 18.21
CA THR A 262 -10.06 31.82 17.95
C THR A 262 -9.01 31.26 16.99
N PRO A 263 -8.04 32.02 16.45
CA PRO A 263 -7.10 31.48 15.47
C PRO A 263 -6.35 30.24 15.96
N THR A 264 -5.97 30.18 17.25
CA THR A 264 -5.28 29.01 17.80
C THR A 264 -6.21 27.81 17.94
N THR A 265 -7.43 28.01 18.46
CA THR A 265 -8.39 26.90 18.65
C THR A 265 -9.00 26.45 17.32
N MET A 266 -9.17 27.36 16.37
CA MET A 266 -9.58 27.08 15.00
C MET A 266 -8.51 26.29 14.26
N MET A 267 -7.24 26.68 14.37
CA MET A 267 -6.13 25.92 13.77
C MET A 267 -6.08 24.48 14.30
N ALA A 268 -6.26 24.30 15.62
CA ALA A 268 -6.32 22.98 16.22
C ALA A 268 -7.49 22.16 15.65
N LEU A 269 -8.68 22.76 15.57
CA LEU A 269 -9.87 22.12 15.00
C LEU A 269 -9.67 21.74 13.53
N LEU A 270 -9.19 22.66 12.70
CA LEU A 270 -8.94 22.42 11.28
C LEU A 270 -7.86 21.37 11.05
N ARG A 271 -6.80 21.34 11.86
CA ARG A 271 -5.79 20.27 11.78
C ARG A 271 -6.35 18.92 12.22
N THR A 272 -7.24 18.87 13.22
CA THR A 272 -7.96 17.63 13.57
C THR A 272 -8.80 17.15 12.39
N VAL A 273 -9.51 18.06 11.72
CA VAL A 273 -10.28 17.74 10.51
C VAL A 273 -9.36 17.25 9.38
N GLY A 274 -8.24 17.94 9.11
CA GLY A 274 -7.23 17.52 8.15
C GLY A 274 -6.65 16.13 8.45
N TYR A 275 -6.39 15.84 9.72
CA TYR A 275 -5.95 14.53 10.17
C TYR A 275 -7.00 13.44 9.86
N ILE A 276 -8.28 13.71 10.16
CA ILE A 276 -9.38 12.79 9.85
C ILE A 276 -9.45 12.51 8.34
N PHE A 277 -9.29 13.51 7.47
CA PHE A 277 -9.24 13.28 6.02
C PHE A 277 -8.08 12.39 5.60
N SER A 278 -6.87 12.67 6.10
CA SER A 278 -5.68 11.85 5.76
C SER A 278 -5.84 10.39 6.19
N ARG A 279 -6.49 10.15 7.34
CA ARG A 279 -6.74 8.80 7.86
C ARG A 279 -7.79 8.06 7.04
N ASN A 280 -8.85 8.75 6.61
CA ASN A 280 -9.86 8.15 5.73
C ASN A 280 -9.28 7.79 4.35
N ARG A 281 -8.45 8.66 3.76
CA ARG A 281 -7.78 8.35 2.48
C ARG A 281 -6.89 7.10 2.57
N LEU A 282 -6.23 6.91 3.71
CA LEU A 282 -5.43 5.71 3.97
C LEU A 282 -6.30 4.45 4.12
N ALA A 283 -7.47 4.56 4.75
CA ALA A 283 -8.42 3.45 4.90
C ALA A 283 -9.04 3.04 3.56
N GLU A 284 -9.44 3.99 2.72
CA GLU A 284 -9.91 3.72 1.35
C GLU A 284 -8.83 3.01 0.52
N SER A 285 -7.59 3.52 0.58
CA SER A 285 -6.45 2.92 -0.12
C SER A 285 -6.15 1.49 0.34
N ALA A 286 -6.30 1.20 1.64
CA ALA A 286 -6.09 -0.15 2.19
C ALA A 286 -7.14 -1.14 1.65
N THR A 287 -8.39 -0.68 1.50
CA THR A 287 -9.49 -1.48 0.95
C THR A 287 -9.23 -1.84 -0.52
N GLU A 288 -8.77 -0.87 -1.31
CA GLU A 288 -8.38 -1.09 -2.71
C GLU A 288 -7.21 -2.08 -2.84
N ILE A 289 -6.21 -1.97 -1.96
CA ILE A 289 -5.09 -2.92 -1.89
C ILE A 289 -5.59 -4.33 -1.55
N GLN A 290 -6.51 -4.47 -0.60
CA GLN A 290 -7.08 -5.76 -0.22
C GLN A 290 -7.84 -6.42 -1.39
N GLU A 291 -8.64 -5.65 -2.13
CA GLU A 291 -9.38 -6.15 -3.29
C GLU A 291 -8.42 -6.59 -4.42
N LEU A 292 -7.39 -5.79 -4.68
CA LEU A 292 -6.36 -6.10 -5.67
C LEU A 292 -5.57 -7.36 -5.29
N ALA A 293 -5.18 -7.47 -4.02
CA ALA A 293 -4.47 -8.63 -3.48
C ALA A 293 -5.32 -9.90 -3.55
N GLY A 294 -6.62 -9.81 -3.21
CA GLY A 294 -7.57 -10.92 -3.33
C GLY A 294 -7.73 -11.40 -4.79
N THR A 295 -7.85 -10.45 -5.72
CA THR A 295 -7.90 -10.76 -7.16
C THR A 295 -6.61 -11.42 -7.66
N PHE A 296 -5.45 -10.92 -7.22
CA PHE A 296 -4.15 -11.49 -7.56
C PHE A 296 -4.00 -12.93 -7.05
N LEU A 297 -4.31 -13.19 -5.77
CA LEU A 297 -4.27 -14.54 -5.19
C LEU A 297 -5.18 -15.52 -5.94
N LYS A 298 -6.39 -15.09 -6.33
CA LYS A 298 -7.31 -15.88 -7.15
C LYS A 298 -6.71 -16.23 -8.52
N ASN A 299 -6.04 -15.28 -9.17
CA ASN A 299 -5.37 -15.50 -10.45
C ASN A 299 -4.18 -16.45 -10.32
N VAL A 300 -3.38 -16.33 -9.24
CA VAL A 300 -2.27 -17.24 -8.93
C VAL A 300 -2.78 -18.66 -8.70
N ALA A 301 -3.86 -18.84 -7.91
CA ALA A 301 -4.47 -20.14 -7.69
C ALA A 301 -4.98 -20.79 -8.99
N SER A 302 -5.63 -19.99 -9.86
CA SER A 302 -6.08 -20.43 -11.18
C SER A 302 -4.92 -20.86 -12.08
N LEU A 303 -3.84 -20.08 -12.12
CA LEU A 303 -2.62 -20.41 -12.86
C LEU A 303 -1.97 -21.70 -12.33
N HIS A 304 -1.86 -21.83 -11.01
CA HIS A 304 -1.31 -23.03 -10.36
C HIS A 304 -2.09 -24.29 -10.76
N SER A 305 -3.43 -24.24 -10.71
CA SER A 305 -4.30 -25.36 -11.15
C SER A 305 -4.06 -25.76 -12.61
N LYS A 306 -3.89 -24.77 -13.51
CA LYS A 306 -3.54 -25.03 -14.92
C LYS A 306 -2.16 -25.66 -15.06
N ILE A 307 -1.17 -25.22 -14.31
CA ILE A 307 0.19 -25.79 -14.30
C ILE A 307 0.14 -27.26 -13.85
N VAL A 308 -0.59 -27.56 -12.78
CA VAL A 308 -0.80 -28.94 -12.30
C VAL A 308 -1.43 -29.80 -13.41
N THR A 309 -2.51 -29.32 -14.03
CA THR A 309 -3.19 -30.03 -15.13
C THR A 309 -2.25 -30.31 -16.31
N VAL A 310 -1.40 -29.34 -16.68
CA VAL A 310 -0.40 -29.51 -17.75
C VAL A 310 0.66 -30.53 -17.34
N GLY A 311 1.13 -30.49 -16.10
CA GLY A 311 2.05 -31.48 -15.54
C GLY A 311 1.51 -32.91 -15.63
N ASP A 312 0.25 -33.11 -15.28
CA ASP A 312 -0.41 -34.42 -15.37
C ASP A 312 -0.56 -34.91 -16.82
N ARG A 313 -0.94 -34.01 -17.74
CA ARG A 313 -1.02 -34.34 -19.18
C ARG A 313 0.35 -34.70 -19.75
N LEU A 314 1.40 -33.96 -19.40
CA LEU A 314 2.77 -34.28 -19.81
C LEU A 314 3.20 -35.65 -19.27
N LYS A 315 2.89 -35.96 -18.01
CA LYS A 315 3.15 -37.28 -17.40
C LYS A 315 2.43 -38.40 -18.15
N SER A 316 1.18 -38.20 -18.54
CA SER A 316 0.42 -39.16 -19.35
C SER A 316 1.01 -39.37 -20.75
N THR A 317 1.39 -38.28 -21.43
CA THR A 317 2.02 -38.35 -22.76
C THR A 317 3.37 -39.06 -22.70
N LEU A 318 4.17 -38.76 -21.68
CA LEU A 318 5.46 -39.43 -21.46
C LEU A 318 5.28 -40.93 -21.23
N LYS A 319 4.27 -41.32 -20.43
CA LYS A 319 3.92 -42.72 -20.20
C LYS A 319 3.53 -43.43 -21.51
N ALA A 320 2.65 -42.82 -22.30
CA ALA A 320 2.22 -43.39 -23.60
C ALA A 320 3.40 -43.51 -24.59
N TYR A 321 4.29 -42.52 -24.62
CA TYR A 321 5.51 -42.58 -25.42
C TYR A 321 6.42 -43.74 -24.98
N ASN A 322 6.63 -43.91 -23.68
CA ASN A 322 7.46 -44.99 -23.13
C ASN A 322 6.86 -46.39 -23.39
N GLU A 323 5.54 -46.54 -23.38
CA GLU A 323 4.86 -47.80 -23.73
C GLU A 323 4.93 -48.12 -25.24
N MET A 324 4.98 -47.08 -26.10
CA MET A 324 5.10 -47.23 -27.55
C MET A 324 6.47 -47.77 -27.96
N ILE A 325 7.56 -47.36 -27.30
CA ILE A 325 8.94 -47.72 -27.69
C ILE A 325 9.16 -49.25 -27.73
N PRO A 326 8.86 -50.04 -26.68
CA PRO A 326 8.98 -51.50 -26.73
C PRO A 326 8.15 -52.14 -27.84
N THR A 327 6.95 -51.62 -28.09
CA THR A 327 6.05 -52.09 -29.13
C THR A 327 6.62 -51.81 -30.53
N ALA A 328 7.21 -50.64 -30.74
CA ALA A 328 7.89 -50.29 -31.99
C ALA A 328 9.16 -51.14 -32.20
N GLU A 329 9.93 -51.41 -31.14
CA GLU A 329 11.09 -52.28 -31.17
C GLU A 329 10.73 -53.73 -31.54
N SER A 330 9.67 -54.28 -30.95
CA SER A 330 9.23 -55.66 -31.23
C SER A 330 8.60 -55.80 -32.62
N THR A 331 7.81 -54.82 -33.04
CA THR A 331 6.95 -54.93 -34.24
C THR A 331 7.66 -54.47 -35.50
N VAL A 332 8.53 -53.47 -35.41
CA VAL A 332 9.22 -52.89 -36.58
C VAL A 332 10.69 -53.31 -36.59
N LEU A 333 11.40 -53.15 -35.47
CA LEU A 333 12.85 -53.30 -35.45
C LEU A 333 13.29 -54.77 -35.53
N SER A 334 12.62 -55.70 -34.83
CA SER A 334 12.96 -57.13 -34.86
C SER A 334 12.69 -57.78 -36.23
N PRO A 335 11.52 -57.57 -36.88
CA PRO A 335 11.29 -58.05 -38.25
C PRO A 335 12.21 -57.39 -39.27
N ALA A 336 12.48 -56.08 -39.17
CA ALA A 336 13.41 -55.39 -40.05
C ALA A 336 14.84 -55.97 -39.94
N LYS A 337 15.32 -56.26 -38.72
CA LYS A 337 16.60 -56.96 -38.49
C LYS A 337 16.63 -58.35 -39.13
N LYS A 338 15.54 -59.12 -39.02
CA LYS A 338 15.43 -60.45 -39.68
C LYS A 338 15.50 -60.33 -41.20
N ILE A 339 14.83 -59.35 -41.80
CA ILE A 339 14.82 -59.11 -43.25
C ILE A 339 16.21 -58.65 -43.75
N MET A 340 16.87 -57.74 -43.04
CA MET A 340 18.24 -57.32 -43.36
C MET A 340 19.23 -58.50 -43.27
N ASN A 341 19.08 -59.39 -42.29
CA ASN A 341 19.89 -60.61 -42.16
C ASN A 341 19.67 -61.62 -43.31
N LEU A 342 18.56 -61.54 -44.04
CA LEU A 342 18.25 -62.37 -45.20
C LEU A 342 18.80 -61.78 -46.52
N GLY A 343 19.61 -60.72 -46.46
CA GLY A 343 20.34 -60.17 -47.61
C GLY A 343 19.59 -59.14 -48.43
N VAL A 344 18.46 -58.61 -47.93
CA VAL A 344 17.71 -57.53 -48.58
C VAL A 344 18.30 -56.18 -48.18
N SER A 345 18.81 -55.41 -49.15
CA SER A 345 19.37 -54.08 -48.91
C SER A 345 18.27 -53.05 -48.62
N GLY A 346 18.36 -52.38 -47.48
CA GLY A 346 17.54 -51.24 -47.09
C GLY A 346 18.35 -50.17 -46.35
N SER A 347 17.83 -48.94 -46.28
CA SER A 347 18.50 -47.81 -45.61
C SER A 347 18.62 -48.02 -44.10
N ALA A 348 19.73 -47.58 -43.50
CA ALA A 348 19.98 -47.69 -42.06
C ALA A 348 18.97 -46.87 -41.24
N LEU A 349 18.34 -47.51 -40.26
CA LEU A 349 17.41 -46.87 -39.32
C LEU A 349 18.21 -46.11 -38.24
N LYS A 350 17.92 -44.83 -38.02
CA LYS A 350 18.52 -44.04 -36.93
C LYS A 350 17.97 -44.53 -35.58
N GLY A 351 18.82 -44.55 -34.55
CA GLY A 351 18.42 -44.86 -33.18
C GLY A 351 17.49 -43.80 -32.60
N PHE A 352 16.54 -44.23 -31.77
CA PHE A 352 15.62 -43.32 -31.09
C PHE A 352 16.35 -42.56 -29.96
N PRO A 353 16.10 -41.25 -29.78
CA PRO A 353 16.66 -40.50 -28.67
C PRO A 353 16.09 -41.00 -27.33
N GLU A 354 16.95 -41.13 -26.32
CA GLU A 354 16.52 -41.41 -24.94
C GLU A 354 15.72 -40.22 -24.39
N VAL A 355 14.46 -40.46 -24.03
CA VAL A 355 13.63 -39.47 -23.32
C VAL A 355 13.66 -39.82 -21.83
N SER A 356 14.12 -38.88 -21.00
CA SER A 356 14.22 -39.04 -19.54
C SER A 356 12.84 -39.29 -18.90
N GLU A 357 12.76 -40.26 -17.97
CA GLU A 357 11.53 -40.74 -17.33
C GLU A 357 10.82 -39.74 -16.40
N ASN A 358 11.45 -38.64 -15.99
CA ASN A 358 10.90 -37.81 -14.93
C ASN A 358 10.55 -36.40 -15.44
N VAL A 359 9.25 -36.10 -15.50
CA VAL A 359 8.77 -34.72 -15.41
C VAL A 359 9.10 -34.24 -14.00
N ARG A 360 9.89 -33.17 -13.88
CA ARG A 360 10.28 -32.60 -12.58
C ARG A 360 9.01 -32.21 -11.82
N SER A 361 8.73 -32.88 -10.71
CA SER A 361 7.61 -32.52 -9.84
C SER A 361 7.93 -31.18 -9.17
N LEU A 362 7.03 -30.20 -9.29
CA LEU A 362 6.99 -29.09 -8.34
C LEU A 362 6.83 -29.72 -6.95
N LYS A 363 7.86 -29.60 -6.10
CA LYS A 363 7.75 -30.07 -4.71
C LYS A 363 6.57 -29.32 -4.09
N SER A 364 5.58 -30.05 -3.60
CA SER A 364 4.30 -29.55 -3.11
C SER A 364 4.40 -28.82 -1.76
N ASN A 365 5.38 -27.95 -1.60
CA ASN A 365 5.59 -27.16 -0.38
C ASN A 365 5.21 -25.69 -0.58
N LEU A 366 4.62 -25.33 -1.72
CA LEU A 366 3.97 -24.03 -1.96
C LEU A 366 2.47 -24.06 -1.61
N ALA A 367 2.05 -24.94 -0.69
CA ALA A 367 0.78 -24.74 -0.01
C ALA A 367 0.97 -23.52 0.89
N LEU A 368 0.47 -22.37 0.44
CA LEU A 368 0.21 -21.25 1.34
C LEU A 368 -0.99 -21.70 2.19
N ASP A 369 -0.73 -22.18 3.40
CA ASP A 369 -1.79 -22.33 4.40
C ASP A 369 -2.48 -20.97 4.53
N ALA A 370 -3.80 -20.96 4.40
CA ALA A 370 -4.56 -19.79 4.81
C ALA A 370 -4.23 -19.55 6.29
N PRO A 371 -3.91 -18.32 6.72
CA PRO A 371 -3.71 -18.06 8.14
C PRO A 371 -5.00 -18.45 8.89
N ASP A 372 -4.88 -19.36 9.85
CA ASP A 372 -5.97 -19.83 10.72
C ASP A 372 -6.42 -18.78 11.76
N GLU A 373 -5.90 -17.55 11.68
CA GLU A 373 -6.34 -16.43 12.51
C GLU A 373 -6.92 -15.32 11.62
N ILE A 374 -8.26 -15.34 11.51
CA ILE A 374 -9.00 -14.09 11.48
C ILE A 374 -8.68 -13.46 12.84
N ILE A 375 -7.85 -12.42 12.84
CA ILE A 375 -7.75 -11.53 14.00
C ILE A 375 -9.15 -10.90 14.09
N ASP A 376 -10.00 -11.46 14.95
CA ASP A 376 -11.13 -10.72 15.50
C ASP A 376 -10.50 -9.51 16.17
N VAL A 377 -10.66 -8.37 15.52
CA VAL A 377 -10.49 -7.09 16.19
C VAL A 377 -11.65 -7.07 17.16
N ASP A 378 -11.39 -7.47 18.40
CA ASP A 378 -12.32 -7.26 19.51
C ASP A 378 -12.69 -5.77 19.46
N ASP A 379 -13.95 -5.52 19.13
CA ASP A 379 -14.62 -4.25 19.40
C ASP A 379 -14.61 -4.09 20.93
N ASP A 380 -13.57 -3.46 21.45
CA ASP A 380 -13.56 -2.87 22.79
C ASP A 380 -14.57 -1.71 22.79
N GLU A 381 -15.87 -2.05 22.82
CA GLU A 381 -16.88 -1.22 23.46
C GLU A 381 -16.63 -1.26 24.96
N GLU A 382 -15.85 -0.30 25.48
CA GLU A 382 -15.90 0.07 26.89
C GLU A 382 -16.73 1.36 27.10
N GLU A 383 -17.56 1.28 28.14
CA GLU A 383 -18.66 2.13 28.61
C GLU A 383 -18.39 3.63 28.80
#